data_AF-A0A7Y2NCK0-F1
#
_entry.id   AF-A0A7Y2NCK0-F1
#
_cell.length_a   1.000
_cell.length_b   1.000
_cell.length_c   1.000
_cell.angle_alpha   90.00
_cell.angle_beta   90.00
_cell.angle_gamma   90.00
#
_symmetry.space_group_name_H-M   'P 1'
#
loop_
_entity.id
_entity.type
_entity.pdbx_description
1 polymer ?
#
loop_
_entity_poly.entity_id
_entity_poly.type
_entity_poly.pdbx_seq_one_letter_code
_entity_poly.pdbx_strand_id
1 'polypeptide(L)'
;MAWPASPRLLALLAASTLLTTVLVAAPGLAADGPVPQPAPTVSTDSVGADSATLPDLPDPDIIGGDDAPPGSWPFMAALVDAGWVNEFQGQFCGGTVVDPEWVLTAAHCVDDKTPPEVDVLTGEHELATGGERTRVTAIYLHPGWSEGDASNDMALLHLDRPVAATPVKMARPDQSSQYSPGTTATAVGWGIIGFDSEGNPVYTPHLQEVEVPIYSDAECEADWSVYDDAMHICARGQTPSGPIGICQGDSGGPLLVPDPVDGWLQIGISSFVSSGCLSDFADVYTRVPVYEASIHSIIDAYAAVAPVSTLVIDEYAPDPPRYAEFGSALDVADGRLVVGAPGHEDSAGGYQGAIWIYDWDGSTWPQTTGLLSPDSDAGDQYATSVAVADGVIAAGAPGDDETGTDTGAAYLTWYDDGWWSSKFMATDTTFEDGLGTAVAWNGDVLAAGAPWYDGAIF
;
A
#
# COMPACT_ATOMS: atom_id res chain seq x y z
N MET A 1 -12.84 27.73 43.64
CA MET A 1 -13.73 26.66 44.14
C MET A 1 -14.71 26.35 43.02
N ALA A 2 -14.92 25.06 42.75
CA ALA A 2 -15.70 24.44 41.66
C ALA A 2 -15.03 24.37 40.26
N TRP A 3 -15.01 23.12 39.76
CA TRP A 3 -14.36 22.59 38.56
C TRP A 3 -15.24 22.75 37.29
N PRO A 4 -14.68 22.71 36.07
CA PRO A 4 -15.45 22.66 34.84
C PRO A 4 -15.80 21.22 34.42
N ALA A 5 -16.96 21.08 33.79
CA ALA A 5 -17.52 19.84 33.26
C ALA A 5 -16.87 19.43 31.94
N SER A 6 -16.71 18.12 31.76
CA SER A 6 -16.16 17.44 30.57
C SER A 6 -17.05 17.57 29.32
N PRO A 7 -16.49 17.60 28.10
CA PRO A 7 -17.27 17.48 26.87
C PRO A 7 -17.52 16.00 26.52
N ARG A 8 -18.74 15.73 26.04
CA ARG A 8 -19.22 14.43 25.58
C ARG A 8 -18.63 14.12 24.20
N LEU A 9 -17.97 12.96 24.09
CA LEU A 9 -17.60 12.34 22.82
C LEU A 9 -18.88 11.89 22.09
N LEU A 10 -19.10 12.38 20.87
CA LEU A 10 -20.05 11.79 19.92
C LEU A 10 -19.36 10.57 19.30
N ALA A 11 -19.89 9.37 19.54
CA ALA A 11 -19.49 8.16 18.83
C ALA A 11 -20.08 8.20 17.41
N LEU A 12 -19.22 8.19 16.39
CA LEU A 12 -19.62 7.84 15.03
C LEU A 12 -19.88 6.33 14.96
N LEU A 13 -21.10 5.96 14.58
CA LEU A 13 -21.46 4.60 14.20
C LEU A 13 -20.90 4.32 12.79
N ALA A 14 -19.80 3.56 12.70
CA ALA A 14 -19.39 2.92 11.45
C ALA A 14 -20.32 1.72 11.20
N ALA A 15 -21.15 1.82 10.17
CA ALA A 15 -21.96 0.71 9.69
C ALA A 15 -21.06 -0.27 8.93
N SER A 16 -20.68 -1.36 9.59
CA SER A 16 -19.94 -2.47 8.98
C SER A 16 -20.90 -3.32 8.14
N THR A 17 -20.93 -3.11 6.82
CA THR A 17 -21.52 -4.07 5.88
C THR A 17 -20.53 -5.20 5.62
N LEU A 18 -20.81 -6.38 6.19
CA LEU A 18 -20.11 -7.64 5.90
C LEU A 18 -20.31 -8.02 4.42
N LEU A 19 -19.24 -7.99 3.62
CA LEU A 19 -19.19 -8.75 2.37
C LEU A 19 -18.90 -10.23 2.71
N THR A 20 -19.90 -11.09 2.58
CA THR A 20 -19.72 -12.54 2.53
C THR A 20 -19.25 -12.96 1.14
N THR A 21 -17.96 -13.26 0.99
CA THR A 21 -17.44 -14.01 -0.16
C THR A 21 -17.54 -15.51 0.15
N VAL A 22 -18.38 -16.22 -0.61
CA VAL A 22 -18.45 -17.70 -0.56
C VAL A 22 -17.43 -18.25 -1.55
N LEU A 23 -16.33 -18.82 -1.05
CA LEU A 23 -15.38 -19.59 -1.87
C LEU A 23 -15.87 -21.03 -1.99
N VAL A 24 -16.25 -21.45 -3.20
CA VAL A 24 -16.51 -22.87 -3.53
C VAL A 24 -15.23 -23.44 -4.11
N ALA A 25 -14.60 -24.37 -3.38
CA ALA A 25 -13.48 -25.16 -3.88
C ALA A 25 -13.98 -26.26 -4.84
N ALA A 26 -13.38 -26.38 -6.02
CA ALA A 26 -13.54 -27.52 -6.93
C ALA A 26 -12.20 -28.28 -7.04
N PRO A 27 -12.22 -29.62 -7.17
CA PRO A 27 -11.01 -30.45 -7.11
C PRO A 27 -10.29 -30.51 -8.47
N GLY A 28 -8.97 -30.68 -8.39
CA GLY A 28 -8.04 -30.63 -9.52
C GLY A 28 -8.13 -31.79 -10.52
N LEU A 29 -7.57 -31.53 -11.70
CA LEU A 29 -7.23 -32.52 -12.73
C LEU A 29 -5.92 -32.08 -13.41
N ALA A 30 -4.97 -33.01 -13.46
CA ALA A 30 -3.71 -32.88 -14.17
C ALA A 30 -3.91 -32.92 -15.69
N ALA A 31 -3.14 -32.14 -16.43
CA ALA A 31 -2.99 -32.26 -17.87
C ALA A 31 -1.50 -32.14 -18.26
N ASP A 32 -0.99 -33.19 -18.93
CA ASP A 32 0.29 -33.21 -19.63
C ASP A 32 0.34 -32.09 -20.68
N GLY A 33 1.34 -31.22 -20.59
CA GLY A 33 1.62 -30.19 -21.60
C GLY A 33 2.38 -30.75 -22.81
N PRO A 34 2.16 -30.23 -24.03
CA PRO A 34 2.89 -30.64 -25.22
C PRO A 34 4.30 -30.03 -25.29
N VAL A 35 5.24 -30.81 -25.83
CA VAL A 35 6.65 -30.45 -26.08
C VAL A 35 6.78 -29.38 -27.18
N PRO A 36 7.59 -28.30 -27.01
CA PRO A 36 7.81 -27.32 -28.06
C PRO A 36 8.84 -27.79 -29.11
N GLN A 37 8.54 -27.54 -30.38
CA GLN A 37 9.50 -27.65 -31.51
C GLN A 37 10.22 -26.32 -31.75
N PRO A 38 11.48 -26.32 -32.22
CA PRO A 38 12.23 -25.10 -32.47
C PRO A 38 11.79 -24.39 -33.76
N ALA A 39 11.76 -23.05 -33.70
CA ALA A 39 11.45 -22.16 -34.83
C ALA A 39 12.60 -22.12 -35.86
N PRO A 40 12.31 -21.86 -37.16
CA PRO A 40 13.30 -21.80 -38.21
C PRO A 40 14.05 -20.45 -38.21
N THR A 41 15.37 -20.53 -38.39
CA THR A 41 16.29 -19.41 -38.55
C THR A 41 16.10 -18.70 -39.89
N VAL A 42 15.87 -17.39 -39.87
CA VAL A 42 15.90 -16.55 -41.08
C VAL A 42 17.22 -15.77 -41.13
N SER A 43 17.85 -15.87 -42.29
CA SER A 43 19.14 -15.29 -42.68
C SER A 43 19.04 -13.76 -42.83
N THR A 44 20.02 -13.04 -42.28
CA THR A 44 20.23 -11.61 -42.50
C THR A 44 21.05 -11.40 -43.78
N ASP A 45 20.44 -10.88 -44.84
CA ASP A 45 21.17 -10.29 -45.96
C ASP A 45 21.16 -8.76 -45.86
N SER A 46 22.37 -8.22 -45.75
CA SER A 46 22.71 -6.81 -45.71
C SER A 46 22.61 -6.16 -47.09
N VAL A 47 21.85 -5.07 -47.20
CA VAL A 47 21.97 -4.10 -48.29
C VAL A 47 22.04 -2.71 -47.67
N GLY A 48 23.14 -2.01 -47.93
CA GLY A 48 23.45 -0.70 -47.38
C GLY A 48 22.53 0.41 -47.89
N ALA A 49 22.35 1.43 -47.04
CA ALA A 49 21.73 2.68 -47.40
C ALA A 49 22.72 3.83 -47.14
N ASP A 50 22.98 4.58 -48.20
CA ASP A 50 23.74 5.83 -48.19
C ASP A 50 23.09 6.85 -47.25
N SER A 51 23.95 7.53 -46.48
CA SER A 51 23.62 8.68 -45.67
C SER A 51 23.37 9.90 -46.57
N ALA A 52 22.12 10.35 -46.62
CA ALA A 52 21.75 11.70 -47.02
C ALA A 52 20.93 12.32 -45.88
N THR A 53 21.57 13.18 -45.10
CA THR A 53 20.99 14.00 -44.04
C THR A 53 19.94 14.94 -44.61
N LEU A 54 18.67 14.72 -44.24
CA LEU A 54 17.62 15.75 -44.31
C LEU A 54 17.84 16.76 -43.17
N PRO A 55 17.49 18.04 -43.35
CA PRO A 55 17.67 19.05 -42.31
C PRO A 55 16.77 18.75 -41.10
N ASP A 56 17.34 18.85 -39.89
CA ASP A 56 16.61 18.81 -38.61
C ASP A 56 15.43 19.79 -38.65
N LEU A 57 14.22 19.25 -38.65
CA LEU A 57 13.06 19.97 -38.16
C LEU A 57 13.07 19.81 -36.64
N PRO A 58 12.85 20.86 -35.83
CA PRO A 58 12.78 20.72 -34.38
C PRO A 58 11.73 19.65 -34.05
N ASP A 59 12.14 18.67 -33.25
CA ASP A 59 11.27 17.62 -32.74
C ASP A 59 10.13 18.28 -31.94
N PRO A 60 8.88 17.85 -32.08
CA PRO A 60 7.80 18.39 -31.27
C PRO A 60 7.90 17.87 -29.82
N ASP A 61 7.77 18.76 -28.85
CA ASP A 61 7.81 18.55 -27.39
C ASP A 61 6.40 18.67 -26.77
N ILE A 62 6.11 18.42 -25.47
CA ILE A 62 4.77 18.74 -24.85
C ILE A 62 4.31 20.08 -25.35
N ILE A 63 3.22 20.19 -26.11
CA ILE A 63 3.18 21.15 -27.23
C ILE A 63 3.96 22.45 -26.99
N GLY A 64 5.24 22.49 -27.41
CA GLY A 64 6.19 23.60 -27.20
C GLY A 64 6.95 23.64 -25.85
N GLY A 65 7.14 22.51 -25.18
CA GLY A 65 7.94 22.25 -23.99
C GLY A 65 9.33 21.70 -24.34
N ASP A 66 9.93 20.90 -23.46
CA ASP A 66 11.24 20.28 -23.67
C ASP A 66 11.27 18.83 -23.15
N ASP A 67 12.16 18.00 -23.71
CA ASP A 67 12.53 16.70 -23.14
C ASP A 67 12.95 16.86 -21.67
N ALA A 68 12.23 16.19 -20.76
CA ALA A 68 12.53 16.24 -19.34
C ALA A 68 13.88 15.54 -19.07
N PRO A 69 14.80 16.12 -18.28
CA PRO A 69 16.07 15.43 -17.98
C PRO A 69 15.82 14.08 -17.28
N PRO A 70 16.51 12.99 -17.65
CA PRO A 70 16.31 11.69 -16.99
C PRO A 70 16.44 11.77 -15.46
N GLY A 71 15.42 11.28 -14.74
CA GLY A 71 15.38 11.27 -13.27
C GLY A 71 15.00 12.59 -12.58
N SER A 72 14.65 13.64 -13.34
CA SER A 72 14.17 14.92 -12.80
C SER A 72 12.83 14.80 -12.06
N TRP A 73 11.97 13.87 -12.48
CA TRP A 73 10.61 13.69 -11.97
C TRP A 73 10.38 12.26 -11.41
N PRO A 74 11.03 11.89 -10.29
CA PRO A 74 11.07 10.51 -9.80
C PRO A 74 9.72 9.98 -9.28
N PHE A 75 8.72 10.85 -9.12
CA PHE A 75 7.35 10.53 -8.73
C PHE A 75 6.40 10.30 -9.91
N MET A 76 6.84 10.55 -11.15
CA MET A 76 5.96 10.42 -12.31
C MET A 76 5.49 8.98 -12.47
N ALA A 77 4.19 8.85 -12.74
CA ALA A 77 3.53 7.59 -12.99
C ALA A 77 2.79 7.68 -14.33
N ALA A 78 2.97 6.67 -15.19
CA ALA A 78 2.13 6.47 -16.36
C ALA A 78 1.06 5.44 -16.02
N LEU A 79 -0.20 5.78 -16.28
CA LEU A 79 -1.30 4.82 -16.25
C LEU A 79 -1.36 4.13 -17.61
N VAL A 80 -1.27 2.80 -17.59
CA VAL A 80 -1.35 1.98 -18.80
C VAL A 80 -2.44 0.95 -18.69
N ASP A 81 -3.05 0.61 -19.83
CA ASP A 81 -3.98 -0.51 -19.88
C ASP A 81 -3.22 -1.83 -19.62
N ALA A 82 -3.69 -2.60 -18.63
CA ALA A 82 -3.03 -3.82 -18.15
C ALA A 82 -2.88 -4.90 -19.25
N GLY A 83 -3.74 -4.87 -20.28
CA GLY A 83 -3.70 -5.81 -21.40
C GLY A 83 -2.62 -5.53 -22.45
N TRP A 84 -1.97 -4.36 -22.42
CA TRP A 84 -0.97 -3.98 -23.41
C TRP A 84 0.44 -4.33 -22.95
N VAL A 85 1.19 -5.00 -23.83
CA VAL A 85 2.60 -5.37 -23.59
C VAL A 85 3.55 -4.21 -23.90
N ASN A 86 3.19 -3.34 -24.85
CA ASN A 86 3.96 -2.15 -25.15
C ASN A 86 3.40 -0.98 -24.32
N GLU A 87 4.21 -0.50 -23.39
CA GLU A 87 3.84 0.55 -22.43
C GLU A 87 3.49 1.86 -23.12
N PHE A 88 4.27 2.24 -24.15
CA PHE A 88 4.02 3.47 -24.91
C PHE A 88 2.66 3.45 -25.63
N GLN A 89 2.23 2.31 -26.15
CA GLN A 89 0.90 2.16 -26.76
C GLN A 89 -0.23 2.00 -25.75
N GLY A 90 0.07 1.47 -24.56
CA GLY A 90 -0.90 1.25 -23.51
C GLY A 90 -1.16 2.48 -22.64
N GLN A 91 -0.32 3.51 -22.72
CA GLN A 91 -0.44 4.73 -21.93
C GLN A 91 -1.68 5.51 -22.34
N PHE A 92 -2.49 5.87 -21.35
CA PHE A 92 -3.72 6.64 -21.57
C PHE A 92 -3.82 7.88 -20.67
N CYS A 93 -3.16 7.87 -19.51
CA CYS A 93 -3.10 9.01 -18.59
C CYS A 93 -1.76 9.05 -17.84
N GLY A 94 -1.48 10.19 -17.21
CA GLY A 94 -0.44 10.37 -16.21
C GLY A 94 -0.96 10.26 -14.78
N GLY A 95 -0.04 10.35 -13.84
CA GLY A 95 -0.28 10.31 -12.40
C GLY A 95 1.00 10.62 -11.63
N THR A 96 0.89 10.59 -10.31
CA THR A 96 1.99 10.87 -9.40
C THR A 96 1.97 9.95 -8.20
N VAL A 97 3.13 9.41 -7.84
CA VAL A 97 3.31 8.67 -6.59
C VAL A 97 3.25 9.66 -5.44
N VAL A 98 2.28 9.51 -4.54
CA VAL A 98 2.06 10.38 -3.37
C VAL A 98 2.37 9.68 -2.05
N ASP A 99 2.43 8.35 -2.07
CA ASP A 99 2.91 7.47 -1.01
C ASP A 99 3.42 6.16 -1.68
N PRO A 100 4.32 5.34 -1.06
CA PRO A 100 4.91 4.19 -1.75
C PRO A 100 3.92 3.22 -2.41
N GLU A 101 2.70 3.10 -1.91
CA GLU A 101 1.65 2.22 -2.47
C GLU A 101 0.49 3.01 -3.13
N TRP A 102 0.64 4.32 -3.33
CA TRP A 102 -0.45 5.20 -3.77
C TRP A 102 -0.06 6.15 -4.90
N VAL A 103 -0.94 6.19 -5.90
CA VAL A 103 -0.83 7.09 -7.05
C VAL A 103 -2.05 8.01 -7.11
N LEU A 104 -1.80 9.31 -7.24
CA LEU A 104 -2.80 10.35 -7.48
C LEU A 104 -2.92 10.60 -8.99
N THR A 105 -4.16 10.67 -9.48
CA THR A 105 -4.49 10.89 -10.90
C THR A 105 -5.87 11.57 -11.01
N ALA A 106 -6.34 11.80 -12.24
CA ALA A 106 -7.67 12.34 -12.52
C ALA A 106 -8.74 11.24 -12.44
N ALA A 107 -9.96 11.60 -12.03
CA ALA A 107 -11.07 10.66 -11.96
C ALA A 107 -11.51 10.19 -13.35
N HIS A 108 -11.56 11.09 -14.33
CA HIS A 108 -11.97 10.76 -15.70
C HIS A 108 -11.04 9.74 -16.39
N CYS A 109 -9.83 9.53 -15.87
CA CYS A 109 -8.91 8.51 -16.39
C CYS A 109 -9.35 7.09 -16.05
N VAL A 110 -10.14 6.91 -15.00
CA VAL A 110 -10.39 5.60 -14.37
C VAL A 110 -11.84 5.40 -13.92
N ASP A 111 -12.76 6.33 -14.21
CA ASP A 111 -14.15 6.25 -13.77
C ASP A 111 -14.97 5.16 -14.49
N ASP A 112 -14.51 4.74 -15.66
CA ASP A 112 -15.03 3.62 -16.44
C ASP A 112 -14.18 2.34 -16.34
N LYS A 113 -13.14 2.33 -15.49
CA LYS A 113 -12.20 1.21 -15.36
C LYS A 113 -12.35 0.45 -14.04
N THR A 114 -11.94 -0.81 -14.05
CA THR A 114 -11.75 -1.65 -12.85
C THR A 114 -10.25 -1.84 -12.55
N PRO A 115 -9.86 -2.14 -11.29
CA PRO A 115 -8.44 -2.28 -10.94
C PRO A 115 -7.62 -3.22 -11.84
N PRO A 116 -8.12 -4.41 -12.25
CA PRO A 116 -7.37 -5.31 -13.13
C PRO A 116 -7.15 -4.80 -14.56
N GLU A 117 -7.79 -3.70 -14.96
CA GLU A 117 -7.66 -3.09 -16.28
C GLU A 117 -6.55 -2.03 -16.32
N VAL A 118 -6.04 -1.61 -15.16
CA VAL A 118 -5.04 -0.54 -15.04
C VAL A 118 -3.79 -1.07 -14.35
N ASP A 119 -2.65 -0.87 -14.99
CA ASP A 119 -1.34 -0.95 -14.33
C ASP A 119 -0.73 0.45 -14.25
N VAL A 120 0.19 0.63 -13.31
CA VAL A 120 1.00 1.84 -13.19
C VAL A 120 2.44 1.51 -13.54
N LEU A 121 3.07 2.38 -14.33
CA LEU A 121 4.51 2.38 -14.56
C LEU A 121 5.16 3.57 -13.85
N THR A 122 6.23 3.29 -13.10
CA THR A 122 7.03 4.32 -12.41
C THR A 122 8.52 4.16 -12.72
N GLY A 123 9.30 5.21 -12.43
CA GLY A 123 10.75 5.20 -12.65
C GLY A 123 11.16 5.19 -14.12
N GLU A 124 10.22 5.48 -15.03
CA GLU A 124 10.45 5.51 -16.47
C GLU A 124 10.71 6.94 -16.95
N HIS A 125 11.63 7.08 -17.90
CA HIS A 125 11.83 8.31 -18.65
C HIS A 125 11.43 8.14 -20.12
N GLU A 126 11.62 6.95 -20.70
CA GLU A 126 11.22 6.60 -22.06
C GLU A 126 10.27 5.38 -22.04
N LEU A 127 8.97 5.63 -22.24
CA LEU A 127 7.94 4.58 -22.28
C LEU A 127 8.34 3.49 -23.28
N ALA A 128 8.49 2.26 -22.77
CA ALA A 128 8.93 1.02 -23.46
C ALA A 128 10.42 0.60 -23.32
N THR A 129 11.26 1.32 -22.57
CA THR A 129 12.67 0.90 -22.39
C THR A 129 13.09 0.55 -20.95
N GLY A 130 12.20 0.63 -19.96
CA GLY A 130 12.50 0.27 -18.57
C GLY A 130 11.29 0.34 -17.62
N GLY A 131 11.58 0.74 -16.37
CA GLY A 131 10.55 1.10 -15.39
C GLY A 131 10.04 -0.05 -14.54
N GLU A 132 9.32 0.30 -13.48
CA GLU A 132 8.62 -0.63 -12.60
C GLU A 132 7.13 -0.61 -12.94
N ARG A 133 6.63 -1.72 -13.50
CA ARG A 133 5.20 -1.95 -13.72
C ARG A 133 4.57 -2.62 -12.49
N THR A 134 3.51 -2.03 -11.98
CA THR A 134 2.85 -2.42 -10.72
C THR A 134 1.35 -2.46 -10.91
N ARG A 135 0.66 -3.44 -10.30
CA ARG A 135 -0.77 -3.63 -10.50
C ARG A 135 -1.56 -2.71 -9.60
N VAL A 136 -2.72 -2.26 -10.08
CA VAL A 136 -3.70 -1.56 -9.25
C VAL A 136 -4.60 -2.57 -8.55
N THR A 137 -4.74 -2.45 -7.23
CA THR A 137 -5.61 -3.31 -6.40
C THR A 137 -6.91 -2.63 -6.00
N ALA A 138 -6.93 -1.30 -5.96
CA ALA A 138 -8.14 -0.52 -5.72
C ALA A 138 -8.09 0.84 -6.42
N ILE A 139 -9.27 1.32 -6.83
CA ILE A 139 -9.48 2.64 -7.42
C ILE A 139 -10.45 3.40 -6.51
N TYR A 140 -10.05 4.56 -6.01
CA TYR A 140 -10.84 5.45 -5.17
C TYR A 140 -11.14 6.72 -5.94
N LEU A 141 -12.31 6.76 -6.58
CA LEU A 141 -12.84 8.00 -7.17
C LEU A 141 -13.26 8.95 -6.07
N HIS A 142 -12.98 10.24 -6.22
CA HIS A 142 -13.53 11.24 -5.31
C HIS A 142 -15.07 11.16 -5.33
N PRO A 143 -15.76 11.09 -4.17
CA PRO A 143 -17.21 10.84 -4.12
C PRO A 143 -18.05 11.98 -4.69
N GLY A 144 -17.45 13.16 -4.86
CA GLY A 144 -18.04 14.32 -5.54
C GLY A 144 -17.71 14.43 -7.03
N TRP A 145 -17.00 13.47 -7.63
CA TRP A 145 -16.65 13.49 -9.06
C TRP A 145 -17.90 13.65 -9.93
N SER A 146 -17.88 14.60 -10.86
CA SER A 146 -18.88 14.74 -11.91
C SER A 146 -18.26 15.11 -13.25
N GLU A 147 -18.38 14.22 -14.24
CA GLU A 147 -17.90 14.44 -15.61
C GLU A 147 -18.52 15.71 -16.26
N GLY A 148 -19.77 16.05 -15.89
CA GLY A 148 -20.52 17.12 -16.56
C GLY A 148 -19.94 18.52 -16.39
N ASP A 149 -19.33 18.80 -15.25
CA ASP A 149 -18.66 20.08 -14.93
C ASP A 149 -17.19 19.90 -14.52
N ALA A 150 -16.65 18.68 -14.70
CA ALA A 150 -15.33 18.26 -14.24
C ALA A 150 -15.09 18.50 -12.74
N SER A 151 -16.14 18.59 -11.92
CA SER A 151 -15.99 18.86 -10.50
C SER A 151 -15.32 17.70 -9.77
N ASN A 152 -14.33 18.01 -8.95
CA ASN A 152 -13.56 17.03 -8.17
C ASN A 152 -12.92 15.91 -9.02
N ASP A 153 -12.31 16.27 -10.15
CA ASP A 153 -11.61 15.34 -11.05
C ASP A 153 -10.33 14.77 -10.42
N MET A 154 -10.50 13.81 -9.51
CA MET A 154 -9.44 13.21 -8.73
C MET A 154 -9.75 11.77 -8.36
N ALA A 155 -8.74 10.91 -8.51
CA ALA A 155 -8.76 9.54 -8.04
C ALA A 155 -7.44 9.15 -7.37
N LEU A 156 -7.51 8.20 -6.43
CA LEU A 156 -6.37 7.52 -5.86
C LEU A 156 -6.35 6.06 -6.32
N LEU A 157 -5.18 5.58 -6.73
CA LEU A 157 -4.94 4.19 -7.07
C LEU A 157 -4.08 3.56 -5.98
N HIS A 158 -4.55 2.46 -5.41
CA HIS A 158 -3.75 1.64 -4.50
C HIS A 158 -3.03 0.54 -5.27
N LEU A 159 -1.75 0.35 -5.01
CA LEU A 159 -0.87 -0.58 -5.70
C LEU A 159 -0.84 -1.95 -4.99
N ASP A 160 -0.35 -3.00 -5.66
CA ASP A 160 -0.19 -4.33 -5.04
C ASP A 160 1.08 -4.49 -4.20
N ARG A 161 2.00 -3.52 -4.30
CA ARG A 161 3.27 -3.45 -3.57
C ARG A 161 3.84 -2.02 -3.61
N PRO A 162 4.75 -1.66 -2.68
CA PRO A 162 5.38 -0.36 -2.71
C PRO A 162 6.32 -0.23 -3.92
N VAL A 163 6.34 0.96 -4.54
CA VAL A 163 7.24 1.29 -5.66
C VAL A 163 8.52 1.97 -5.18
N ALA A 164 9.58 1.89 -6.00
CA ALA A 164 10.85 2.55 -5.72
C ALA A 164 10.84 4.07 -6.00
N ALA A 165 9.84 4.55 -6.73
CA ALA A 165 9.63 5.96 -7.02
C ALA A 165 9.53 6.80 -5.74
N THR A 166 10.16 7.96 -5.72
CA THR A 166 10.14 8.86 -4.56
C THR A 166 8.83 9.63 -4.55
N PRO A 167 7.98 9.54 -3.51
CA PRO A 167 6.71 10.24 -3.50
C PRO A 167 6.86 11.77 -3.53
N VAL A 168 6.01 12.45 -4.29
CA VAL A 168 5.92 13.92 -4.30
C VAL A 168 5.15 14.43 -3.10
N LYS A 169 5.48 15.64 -2.64
CA LYS A 169 4.68 16.33 -1.63
C LYS A 169 3.55 17.10 -2.29
N MET A 170 2.35 16.99 -1.71
CA MET A 170 1.20 17.79 -2.11
C MET A 170 1.24 19.14 -1.40
N ALA A 171 0.94 20.21 -2.12
CA ALA A 171 0.80 21.52 -1.52
C ALA A 171 -0.40 21.54 -0.55
N ARG A 172 -0.29 22.31 0.53
CA ARG A 172 -1.36 22.54 1.50
C ARG A 172 -1.99 23.92 1.34
N PRO A 173 -3.22 24.15 1.82
CA PRO A 173 -3.88 25.46 1.73
C PRO A 173 -3.10 26.62 2.36
N ASP A 174 -2.31 26.34 3.41
CA ASP A 174 -1.49 27.33 4.10
C ASP A 174 -0.23 27.75 3.31
N GLN A 175 0.06 27.09 2.19
CA GLN A 175 1.17 27.38 1.28
C GLN A 175 0.76 28.23 0.07
N SER A 176 -0.45 28.80 0.06
CA SER A 176 -1.01 29.56 -1.07
C SER A 176 -0.14 30.67 -1.67
N SER A 177 0.81 31.24 -0.93
CA SER A 177 1.78 32.19 -1.49
C SER A 177 2.76 31.57 -2.48
N GLN A 178 3.00 30.25 -2.43
CA GLN A 178 3.91 29.54 -3.34
C GLN A 178 3.26 29.29 -4.70
N TYR A 179 1.93 29.24 -4.78
CA TYR A 179 1.18 28.97 -6.01
C TYR A 179 0.19 30.10 -6.36
N SER A 180 0.58 31.34 -6.08
CA SER A 180 -0.20 32.52 -6.45
C SER A 180 -0.18 32.76 -7.98
N PRO A 181 -1.19 33.47 -8.53
CA PRO A 181 -1.17 33.88 -9.93
C PRO A 181 0.12 34.59 -10.33
N GLY A 182 0.65 34.23 -11.50
CA GLY A 182 1.94 34.69 -12.03
C GLY A 182 3.14 33.85 -11.60
N THR A 183 3.01 32.93 -10.64
CA THR A 183 4.06 31.94 -10.35
C THR A 183 4.20 31.00 -11.55
N THR A 184 5.45 30.75 -11.98
CA THR A 184 5.75 29.70 -12.96
C THR A 184 5.60 28.33 -12.30
N ALA A 185 4.71 27.53 -12.85
CA ALA A 185 4.54 26.12 -12.52
C ALA A 185 5.09 25.25 -13.66
N THR A 186 5.26 23.95 -13.41
CA THR A 186 5.73 22.97 -14.40
C THR A 186 4.69 21.88 -14.54
N ALA A 187 4.25 21.63 -15.77
CA ALA A 187 3.46 20.44 -16.12
C ALA A 187 4.38 19.40 -16.75
N VAL A 188 4.13 18.11 -16.46
CA VAL A 188 5.03 17.01 -16.81
C VAL A 188 4.20 15.82 -17.30
N GLY A 189 4.58 15.20 -18.41
CA GLY A 189 3.82 14.08 -18.98
C GLY A 189 4.37 13.49 -20.28
N TRP A 190 3.60 12.58 -20.86
CA TRP A 190 3.88 11.87 -22.12
C TRP A 190 2.77 12.09 -23.17
N GLY A 191 1.97 13.14 -22.99
CA GLY A 191 0.86 13.45 -23.88
C GLY A 191 1.31 13.88 -25.27
N ILE A 192 0.32 14.27 -26.07
CA ILE A 192 0.54 14.76 -27.43
C ILE A 192 1.48 15.98 -27.40
N ILE A 193 2.54 15.88 -28.20
CA ILE A 193 3.60 16.88 -28.35
C ILE A 193 3.38 17.82 -29.55
N GLY A 194 2.40 17.51 -30.38
CA GLY A 194 2.03 18.40 -31.47
C GLY A 194 1.16 17.71 -32.49
N PHE A 195 1.00 18.39 -33.63
CA PHE A 195 0.25 17.88 -34.76
C PHE A 195 1.08 18.01 -36.03
N ASP A 196 1.10 16.94 -36.84
CA ASP A 196 1.79 16.94 -38.13
C ASP A 196 1.09 17.84 -39.16
N SER A 197 1.62 17.91 -40.38
CA SER A 197 1.03 18.73 -41.46
C SER A 197 -0.36 18.30 -41.89
N GLU A 198 -0.77 17.07 -41.57
CA GLU A 198 -2.10 16.53 -41.84
C GLU A 198 -3.05 16.69 -40.64
N GLY A 199 -2.55 17.20 -39.51
CA GLY A 199 -3.30 17.39 -38.27
C GLY A 199 -3.39 16.13 -37.41
N ASN A 200 -2.57 15.11 -37.65
CA ASN A 200 -2.54 13.92 -36.79
C ASN A 200 -1.71 14.21 -35.54
N PRO A 201 -2.11 13.67 -34.38
CA PRO A 201 -1.35 13.84 -33.14
C PRO A 201 0.01 13.15 -33.23
N VAL A 202 1.04 13.85 -32.76
CA VAL A 202 2.40 13.34 -32.60
C VAL A 202 2.62 13.00 -31.13
N TYR A 203 3.23 11.84 -30.87
CA TYR A 203 3.52 11.31 -29.54
C TYR A 203 5.02 11.01 -29.43
N THR A 204 5.55 11.06 -28.21
CA THR A 204 6.93 10.70 -27.89
C THR A 204 6.97 9.72 -26.73
N PRO A 205 7.87 8.71 -26.74
CA PRO A 205 8.06 7.88 -25.57
C PRO A 205 8.78 8.63 -24.44
N HIS A 206 9.49 9.72 -24.75
CA HIS A 206 10.27 10.49 -23.79
C HIS A 206 9.39 11.36 -22.92
N LEU A 207 9.64 11.36 -21.61
CA LEU A 207 8.97 12.25 -20.68
C LEU A 207 9.31 13.69 -21.03
N GLN A 208 8.30 14.54 -20.97
CA GLN A 208 8.39 15.94 -21.36
C GLN A 208 8.01 16.84 -20.18
N GLU A 209 8.48 18.08 -20.21
CA GLU A 209 8.14 19.13 -19.25
C GLU A 209 7.82 20.46 -19.93
N VAL A 210 6.95 21.26 -19.32
CA VAL A 210 6.63 22.61 -19.80
C VAL A 210 6.42 23.58 -18.65
N GLU A 211 7.03 24.77 -18.76
CA GLU A 211 6.82 25.86 -17.82
C GLU A 211 5.58 26.68 -18.19
N VAL A 212 4.61 26.75 -17.27
CA VAL A 212 3.34 27.45 -17.46
C VAL A 212 3.07 28.39 -16.28
N PRO A 213 2.90 29.70 -16.49
CA PRO A 213 2.48 30.61 -15.43
C PRO A 213 1.05 30.29 -14.99
N ILE A 214 0.83 30.32 -13.68
CA ILE A 214 -0.49 30.20 -13.05
C ILE A 214 -1.30 31.47 -13.34
N TYR A 215 -2.56 31.31 -13.72
CA TYR A 215 -3.49 32.40 -13.97
C TYR A 215 -4.37 32.67 -12.74
N SER A 216 -4.95 33.87 -12.66
CA SER A 216 -5.90 34.17 -11.59
C SER A 216 -7.25 33.52 -11.84
N ASP A 217 -7.97 33.19 -10.78
CA ASP A 217 -9.31 32.58 -10.86
C ASP A 217 -10.25 33.39 -11.78
N ALA A 218 -10.20 34.72 -11.70
CA ALA A 218 -11.01 35.60 -12.55
C ALA A 218 -10.64 35.53 -14.06
N GLU A 219 -9.37 35.24 -14.38
CA GLU A 219 -8.96 34.98 -15.76
C GLU A 219 -9.44 33.60 -16.22
N CYS A 220 -9.31 32.58 -15.37
CA CYS A 220 -9.80 31.23 -15.68
C CYS A 220 -11.32 31.19 -15.90
N GLU A 221 -12.10 31.89 -15.06
CA GLU A 221 -13.56 32.03 -15.20
C GLU A 221 -13.98 32.74 -16.50
N ALA A 222 -13.12 33.64 -17.01
CA ALA A 222 -13.38 34.33 -18.27
C ALA A 222 -13.20 33.40 -19.48
N ASP A 223 -12.27 32.45 -19.38
CA ASP A 223 -12.04 31.41 -20.39
C ASP A 223 -13.12 30.32 -20.29
N TRP A 224 -13.46 29.88 -19.08
CA TRP A 224 -14.26 28.68 -18.85
C TRP A 224 -15.47 28.93 -17.96
N SER A 225 -16.67 28.77 -18.53
CA SER A 225 -17.92 28.88 -17.76
C SER A 225 -18.13 27.77 -16.73
N VAL A 226 -17.37 26.67 -16.84
CA VAL A 226 -17.39 25.52 -15.91
C VAL A 226 -16.30 25.61 -14.83
N TYR A 227 -15.43 26.62 -14.88
CA TYR A 227 -14.40 26.82 -13.87
C TYR A 227 -15.03 27.14 -12.51
N ASP A 228 -14.42 26.60 -11.45
CA ASP A 228 -14.86 26.77 -10.06
C ASP A 228 -13.60 26.96 -9.22
N ASP A 229 -13.41 28.16 -8.68
CA ASP A 229 -12.21 28.58 -7.94
C ASP A 229 -11.98 27.78 -6.64
N ALA A 230 -13.00 27.08 -6.14
CA ALA A 230 -12.89 26.23 -4.97
C ALA A 230 -12.12 24.93 -5.27
N MET A 231 -12.17 24.44 -6.50
CA MET A 231 -11.64 23.12 -6.86
C MET A 231 -10.74 23.10 -8.10
N HIS A 232 -10.68 24.19 -8.86
CA HIS A 232 -9.87 24.31 -10.06
C HIS A 232 -8.72 25.30 -9.87
N ILE A 233 -7.64 25.09 -10.60
CA ILE A 233 -6.55 26.04 -10.82
C ILE A 233 -6.20 25.98 -12.30
N CYS A 234 -5.90 27.11 -12.93
CA CYS A 234 -5.53 27.11 -14.35
C CYS A 234 -4.15 27.72 -14.59
N ALA A 235 -3.48 27.24 -15.63
CA ALA A 235 -2.18 27.72 -16.06
C ALA A 235 -2.09 27.70 -17.58
N ARG A 236 -1.30 28.60 -18.16
CA ARG A 236 -1.14 28.66 -19.62
C ARG A 236 0.24 29.15 -19.98
N GLY A 237 0.95 28.40 -20.80
CA GLY A 237 2.19 28.84 -21.41
C GLY A 237 1.96 29.55 -22.74
N GLN A 238 2.89 30.42 -23.12
CA GLN A 238 2.88 31.11 -24.40
C GLN A 238 4.30 31.33 -24.90
N THR A 239 4.58 30.87 -26.11
CA THR A 239 5.82 31.17 -26.85
C THR A 239 5.53 32.08 -28.04
N PRO A 240 6.56 32.62 -28.72
CA PRO A 240 6.37 33.28 -30.01
C PRO A 240 5.73 32.40 -31.09
N SER A 241 5.83 31.08 -30.94
CA SER A 241 5.30 30.09 -31.90
C SER A 241 3.84 29.73 -31.64
N GLY A 242 3.33 29.97 -30.42
CA GLY A 242 1.94 29.64 -30.07
C GLY A 242 1.74 29.39 -28.57
N PRO A 243 0.50 29.06 -28.17
CA PRO A 243 0.24 28.55 -26.83
C PRO A 243 0.99 27.23 -26.60
N ILE A 244 1.40 27.01 -25.35
CA ILE A 244 2.04 25.77 -24.91
C ILE A 244 1.37 25.32 -23.60
N GLY A 245 1.34 24.01 -23.35
CA GLY A 245 0.61 23.46 -22.21
C GLY A 245 0.39 21.97 -22.32
N ILE A 246 -0.54 21.45 -21.52
CA ILE A 246 -0.87 20.03 -21.48
C ILE A 246 -1.79 19.62 -22.63
N CYS A 247 -1.78 18.34 -22.99
CA CYS A 247 -2.68 17.78 -23.99
C CYS A 247 -3.18 16.38 -23.63
N GLN A 248 -3.87 15.72 -24.56
CA GLN A 248 -4.35 14.35 -24.37
C GLN A 248 -3.15 13.43 -24.06
N GLY A 249 -3.30 12.58 -23.06
CA GLY A 249 -2.23 11.74 -22.51
C GLY A 249 -1.53 12.34 -21.30
N ASP A 250 -1.60 13.66 -21.08
CA ASP A 250 -1.11 14.31 -19.84
C ASP A 250 -2.16 14.33 -18.73
N SER A 251 -3.41 14.03 -19.06
CA SER A 251 -4.52 13.90 -18.12
C SER A 251 -4.13 13.08 -16.89
N GLY A 252 -4.44 13.58 -15.70
CA GLY A 252 -4.03 12.98 -14.43
C GLY A 252 -2.60 13.27 -13.99
N GLY A 253 -1.75 13.82 -14.86
CA GLY A 253 -0.39 14.26 -14.54
C GLY A 253 -0.35 15.49 -13.62
N PRO A 254 0.81 15.83 -13.06
CA PRO A 254 0.91 16.90 -12.06
C PRO A 254 1.10 18.28 -12.67
N LEU A 255 0.59 19.29 -11.96
CA LEU A 255 1.11 20.66 -12.02
C LEU A 255 1.94 20.93 -10.76
N LEU A 256 3.18 21.36 -10.95
CA LEU A 256 4.20 21.43 -9.90
C LEU A 256 4.70 22.86 -9.70
N VAL A 257 5.06 23.22 -8.47
CA VAL A 257 5.81 24.43 -8.14
C VAL A 257 7.06 24.10 -7.33
N PRO A 258 8.15 24.85 -7.48
CA PRO A 258 9.37 24.60 -6.73
C PRO A 258 9.14 24.88 -5.23
N ASP A 259 9.67 24.00 -4.38
CA ASP A 259 9.66 24.16 -2.93
C ASP A 259 11.07 24.06 -2.35
N PRO A 260 11.47 25.00 -1.48
CA PRO A 260 12.83 25.03 -0.93
C PRO A 260 13.15 23.89 0.04
N VAL A 261 12.16 23.12 0.51
CA VAL A 261 12.32 22.03 1.47
C VAL A 261 12.21 20.68 0.78
N ASP A 262 11.12 20.48 0.03
CA ASP A 262 10.74 19.20 -0.56
C ASP A 262 11.14 19.10 -2.04
N GLY A 263 11.73 20.15 -2.61
CA GLY A 263 12.12 20.26 -4.02
C GLY A 263 10.94 20.67 -4.90
N TRP A 264 9.84 19.91 -4.85
CA TRP A 264 8.63 20.14 -5.63
C TRP A 264 7.37 19.93 -4.81
N LEU A 265 6.37 20.76 -5.05
CA LEU A 265 5.00 20.57 -4.55
C LEU A 265 4.04 20.40 -5.71
N GLN A 266 3.19 19.38 -5.62
CA GLN A 266 2.06 19.21 -6.53
C GLN A 266 0.89 20.09 -6.09
N ILE A 267 0.48 20.98 -6.98
CA ILE A 267 -0.61 21.95 -6.78
C ILE A 267 -1.83 21.64 -7.65
N GLY A 268 -1.66 20.83 -8.69
CA GLY A 268 -2.70 20.49 -9.65
C GLY A 268 -2.64 19.05 -10.16
N ILE A 269 -3.78 18.57 -10.66
CA ILE A 269 -3.93 17.35 -11.46
C ILE A 269 -4.50 17.76 -12.81
N SER A 270 -3.84 17.45 -13.91
CA SER A 270 -4.30 17.77 -15.27
C SER A 270 -5.71 17.21 -15.51
N SER A 271 -6.68 18.08 -15.76
CA SER A 271 -8.10 17.69 -15.83
C SER A 271 -8.67 17.92 -17.22
N PHE A 272 -8.79 19.17 -17.67
CA PHE A 272 -9.37 19.47 -18.97
C PHE A 272 -8.69 20.64 -19.67
N VAL A 273 -8.75 20.56 -21.00
CA VAL A 273 -8.16 21.53 -21.93
C VAL A 273 -9.14 21.85 -23.05
N SER A 274 -8.84 22.89 -23.81
CA SER A 274 -9.55 23.17 -25.06
C SER A 274 -9.51 22.00 -26.04
N SER A 275 -10.55 21.85 -26.85
CA SER A 275 -10.56 20.84 -27.92
C SER A 275 -9.40 21.10 -28.89
N GLY A 276 -8.40 20.22 -28.87
CA GLY A 276 -7.16 20.36 -29.65
C GLY A 276 -5.96 20.87 -28.86
N CYS A 277 -6.09 21.09 -27.55
CA CYS A 277 -5.06 21.47 -26.57
C CYS A 277 -4.47 22.88 -26.76
N LEU A 278 -4.24 23.30 -28.00
CA LEU A 278 -3.64 24.58 -28.35
C LEU A 278 -4.70 25.67 -28.53
N SER A 279 -4.99 26.36 -27.44
CA SER A 279 -5.87 27.54 -27.51
C SER A 279 -5.35 28.71 -26.69
N ASP A 280 -6.02 29.85 -26.85
CA ASP A 280 -5.79 31.00 -25.99
C ASP A 280 -6.35 30.82 -24.58
N PHE A 281 -7.11 29.74 -24.32
CA PHE A 281 -7.70 29.45 -23.01
C PHE A 281 -6.65 28.75 -22.14
N ALA A 282 -6.65 29.04 -20.85
CA ALA A 282 -5.78 28.35 -19.92
C ALA A 282 -6.19 26.89 -19.71
N ASP A 283 -5.20 26.02 -19.52
CA ASP A 283 -5.42 24.61 -19.18
C ASP A 283 -5.87 24.51 -17.72
N VAL A 284 -6.83 23.63 -17.43
CA VAL A 284 -7.43 23.53 -16.10
C VAL A 284 -7.03 22.24 -15.40
N TYR A 285 -6.70 22.40 -14.13
CA TYR A 285 -6.23 21.36 -13.23
C TYR A 285 -7.12 21.31 -11.98
N THR A 286 -7.30 20.13 -11.40
CA THR A 286 -7.90 19.96 -10.08
C THR A 286 -6.95 20.53 -9.02
N ARG A 287 -7.41 21.47 -8.18
CA ARG A 287 -6.64 22.17 -7.15
C ARG A 287 -6.30 21.25 -5.98
N VAL A 288 -5.15 20.57 -6.04
CA VAL A 288 -4.68 19.60 -5.03
C VAL A 288 -4.73 20.11 -3.58
N PRO A 289 -4.37 21.37 -3.27
CA PRO A 289 -4.36 21.85 -1.88
C PRO A 289 -5.65 21.64 -1.10
N VAL A 290 -6.81 21.68 -1.74
CA VAL A 290 -8.10 21.51 -1.03
C VAL A 290 -8.39 20.04 -0.68
N TYR A 291 -7.67 19.10 -1.28
CA TYR A 291 -7.84 17.66 -1.11
C TYR A 291 -6.74 16.99 -0.28
N GLU A 292 -5.61 17.65 -0.02
CA GLU A 292 -4.43 17.08 0.63
C GLU A 292 -4.76 16.32 1.93
N ALA A 293 -5.53 16.93 2.83
CA ALA A 293 -5.90 16.30 4.10
C ALA A 293 -6.83 15.08 3.91
N SER A 294 -7.73 15.13 2.94
CA SER A 294 -8.63 14.02 2.62
C SER A 294 -7.88 12.86 1.98
N ILE A 295 -6.90 13.15 1.13
CA ILE A 295 -6.01 12.14 0.52
C ILE A 295 -5.22 11.42 1.62
N HIS A 296 -4.57 12.16 2.52
CA HIS A 296 -3.86 11.57 3.65
C HIS A 296 -4.78 10.73 4.54
N SER A 297 -6.00 11.20 4.81
CA SER A 297 -6.97 10.43 5.58
C SER A 297 -7.37 9.11 4.91
N ILE A 298 -7.43 9.04 3.58
CA ILE A 298 -7.71 7.79 2.85
C ILE A 298 -6.53 6.83 2.96
N ILE A 299 -5.32 7.33 2.75
CA ILE A 299 -4.07 6.55 2.84
C ILE A 299 -3.93 5.96 4.26
N ASP A 300 -4.05 6.79 5.29
CA ASP A 300 -3.95 6.38 6.69
C ASP A 300 -5.04 5.36 7.07
N ALA A 301 -6.27 5.58 6.62
CA ALA A 301 -7.37 4.67 6.88
C ALA A 301 -7.16 3.31 6.22
N TYR A 302 -6.61 3.28 5.00
CA TYR A 302 -6.27 2.04 4.31
C TYR A 302 -5.17 1.29 5.03
N ALA A 303 -4.09 1.97 5.45
CA ALA A 303 -3.02 1.36 6.23
C ALA A 303 -3.55 0.72 7.53
N ALA A 304 -4.59 1.29 8.14
CA ALA A 304 -5.25 0.75 9.33
C ALA A 304 -6.15 -0.48 9.06
N VAL A 305 -6.56 -0.73 7.81
CA VAL A 305 -7.44 -1.84 7.42
C VAL A 305 -6.85 -2.77 6.35
N ALA A 306 -5.60 -2.52 5.94
CA ALA A 306 -4.87 -3.31 4.95
C ALA A 306 -4.95 -4.80 5.34
N PRO A 307 -5.10 -5.70 4.35
CA PRO A 307 -5.50 -7.08 4.61
C PRO A 307 -4.57 -7.71 5.65
N VAL A 308 -5.17 -8.14 6.77
CA VAL A 308 -4.51 -8.96 7.78
C VAL A 308 -3.81 -10.09 7.04
N SER A 309 -2.49 -10.15 7.13
CA SER A 309 -1.69 -11.24 6.56
C SER A 309 -2.30 -12.56 7.02
N THR A 310 -2.91 -13.31 6.11
CA THR A 310 -3.50 -14.60 6.45
C THR A 310 -2.38 -15.61 6.53
N LEU A 311 -1.96 -15.93 7.76
CA LEU A 311 -1.00 -16.98 8.01
C LEU A 311 -1.73 -18.32 8.18
N VAL A 312 -1.43 -19.28 7.31
CA VAL A 312 -1.77 -20.70 7.50
C VAL A 312 -0.47 -21.43 7.76
N ILE A 313 -0.22 -21.82 9.01
CA ILE A 313 0.89 -22.73 9.35
C ILE A 313 0.39 -24.15 9.07
N ASP A 314 0.62 -24.64 7.85
CA ASP A 314 0.46 -26.06 7.49
C ASP A 314 1.81 -26.81 7.58
N GLU A 315 2.90 -26.09 7.90
CA GLU A 315 4.23 -26.65 7.93
C GLU A 315 4.45 -27.46 9.22
N TYR A 316 4.15 -28.75 9.06
CA TYR A 316 4.74 -29.90 9.76
C TYR A 316 5.94 -29.53 10.64
N ALA A 317 5.69 -29.39 11.95
CA ALA A 317 6.67 -29.88 12.91
C ALA A 317 7.05 -31.31 12.44
N PRO A 318 8.34 -31.66 12.29
CA PRO A 318 8.69 -33.01 11.90
C PRO A 318 8.26 -33.98 13.00
N ASP A 319 7.14 -34.70 12.77
CA ASP A 319 6.53 -35.71 13.63
C ASP A 319 6.00 -35.23 15.01
N PRO A 320 4.93 -34.41 15.11
CA PRO A 320 4.21 -34.32 16.36
C PRO A 320 3.57 -35.69 16.66
N PRO A 321 3.72 -36.24 17.88
CA PRO A 321 2.95 -37.40 18.29
C PRO A 321 1.46 -37.13 18.05
N ARG A 322 0.67 -38.17 17.77
CA ARG A 322 -0.76 -38.10 17.33
C ARG A 322 -1.70 -37.31 18.27
N TYR A 323 -1.19 -36.74 19.35
CA TYR A 323 -1.89 -36.07 20.43
C TYR A 323 -1.24 -34.74 20.84
N ALA A 324 -0.34 -34.14 20.04
CA ALA A 324 0.37 -32.92 20.44
C ALA A 324 -0.51 -31.68 20.72
N GLU A 325 -1.75 -31.68 20.21
CA GLU A 325 -2.70 -30.56 20.35
C GLU A 325 -2.10 -29.20 19.92
N PHE A 326 -1.24 -29.24 18.90
CA PHE A 326 -0.62 -28.06 18.33
C PHE A 326 -1.68 -27.08 17.80
N GLY A 327 -1.61 -25.83 18.25
CA GLY A 327 -2.59 -24.81 17.90
C GLY A 327 -3.84 -24.79 18.78
N SER A 328 -3.85 -25.55 19.87
CA SER A 328 -4.94 -25.49 20.88
C SER A 328 -4.98 -24.15 21.62
N ALA A 329 -3.85 -23.47 21.73
CA ALA A 329 -3.74 -22.11 22.24
C ALA A 329 -2.87 -21.28 21.30
N LEU A 330 -3.25 -20.02 21.08
CA LEU A 330 -2.55 -19.08 20.22
C LEU A 330 -2.65 -17.66 20.75
N ASP A 331 -1.58 -16.90 20.58
CA ASP A 331 -1.60 -15.44 20.75
C ASP A 331 -0.55 -14.79 19.83
N VAL A 332 -0.83 -13.56 19.39
CA VAL A 332 0.03 -12.81 18.46
C VAL A 332 0.13 -11.35 18.87
N ALA A 333 1.37 -10.89 19.07
CA ALA A 333 1.68 -9.50 19.37
C ALA A 333 3.09 -9.17 18.89
N ASP A 334 3.33 -7.90 18.54
CA ASP A 334 4.66 -7.35 18.26
C ASP A 334 5.46 -8.14 17.20
N GLY A 335 4.77 -8.64 16.17
CA GLY A 335 5.39 -9.44 15.11
C GLY A 335 5.81 -10.85 15.55
N ARG A 336 5.30 -11.35 16.67
CA ARG A 336 5.54 -12.69 17.20
C ARG A 336 4.22 -13.44 17.38
N LEU A 337 4.13 -14.62 16.76
CA LEU A 337 3.07 -15.59 16.99
C LEU A 337 3.59 -16.70 17.90
N VAL A 338 2.80 -17.00 18.93
CA VAL A 338 3.06 -18.07 19.89
C VAL A 338 1.97 -19.12 19.75
N VAL A 339 2.39 -20.38 19.59
CA VAL A 339 1.48 -21.52 19.42
C VAL A 339 1.74 -22.55 20.51
N GLY A 340 0.70 -22.86 21.29
CA GLY A 340 0.73 -23.90 22.31
C GLY A 340 0.45 -25.29 21.76
N ALA A 341 1.13 -26.28 22.33
CA ALA A 341 0.98 -27.70 22.02
C ALA A 341 1.05 -28.54 23.32
N PRO A 342 0.01 -28.49 24.18
CA PRO A 342 0.03 -29.08 25.52
C PRO A 342 0.17 -30.60 25.54
N GLY A 343 -0.25 -31.28 24.48
CA GLY A 343 -0.09 -32.74 24.37
C GLY A 343 1.25 -33.16 23.76
N HIS A 344 2.19 -32.23 23.55
CA HIS A 344 3.50 -32.56 22.98
C HIS A 344 4.25 -33.52 23.92
N GLU A 345 4.58 -34.71 23.41
CA GLU A 345 5.29 -35.73 24.18
C GLU A 345 6.79 -35.47 24.21
N ASP A 346 7.41 -35.79 25.34
CA ASP A 346 8.86 -35.82 25.48
C ASP A 346 9.43 -37.20 25.08
N SER A 347 10.76 -37.33 25.08
CA SER A 347 11.42 -38.61 24.81
C SER A 347 11.17 -39.72 25.84
N ALA A 348 10.59 -39.40 27.00
CA ALA A 348 10.16 -40.34 28.04
C ALA A 348 8.69 -40.79 27.92
N GLY A 349 7.90 -40.19 27.01
CA GLY A 349 6.53 -40.60 26.68
C GLY A 349 5.43 -39.94 27.52
N GLY A 350 5.68 -38.76 28.10
CA GLY A 350 4.71 -37.97 28.86
C GLY A 350 4.22 -36.72 28.13
N TYR A 351 2.96 -36.34 28.32
CA TYR A 351 2.33 -35.11 27.78
C TYR A 351 2.80 -33.86 28.53
N GLN A 352 4.08 -33.50 28.37
CA GLN A 352 4.68 -32.36 29.07
C GLN A 352 4.24 -31.02 28.49
N GLY A 353 3.94 -30.96 27.18
CA GLY A 353 3.59 -29.74 26.46
C GLY A 353 4.76 -28.91 25.91
N ALA A 354 4.49 -28.03 24.95
CA ALA A 354 5.50 -27.21 24.28
C ALA A 354 4.93 -25.92 23.68
N ILE A 355 5.80 -24.94 23.44
CA ILE A 355 5.51 -23.70 22.71
C ILE A 355 6.29 -23.65 21.41
N TRP A 356 5.67 -23.16 20.35
CA TRP A 356 6.31 -22.83 19.08
C TRP A 356 6.20 -21.35 18.81
N ILE A 357 7.31 -20.75 18.36
CA ILE A 357 7.45 -19.32 18.15
C ILE A 357 7.75 -19.06 16.68
N TYR A 358 6.99 -18.14 16.11
CA TYR A 358 7.16 -17.65 14.75
C TYR A 358 7.32 -16.13 14.82
N ASP A 359 8.42 -15.62 14.27
CA ASP A 359 8.67 -14.18 14.20
C ASP A 359 8.48 -13.70 12.75
N TRP A 360 7.74 -12.61 12.56
CA TRP A 360 7.53 -11.99 11.26
C TRP A 360 8.82 -11.35 10.74
N ASP A 361 9.25 -11.72 9.53
CA ASP A 361 10.47 -11.18 8.91
C ASP A 361 10.22 -9.99 7.97
N GLY A 362 8.97 -9.53 7.83
CA GLY A 362 8.55 -8.54 6.84
C GLY A 362 7.84 -9.14 5.62
N SER A 363 7.90 -10.47 5.44
CA SER A 363 7.34 -11.18 4.29
C SER A 363 6.72 -12.53 4.62
N THR A 364 7.29 -13.27 5.56
CA THR A 364 6.85 -14.60 5.99
C THR A 364 6.94 -14.74 7.50
N TRP A 365 6.34 -15.82 8.03
CA TRP A 365 6.40 -16.20 9.45
C TRP A 365 7.29 -17.43 9.62
N PRO A 366 8.63 -17.31 9.49
CA PRO A 366 9.52 -18.43 9.76
C PRO A 366 9.38 -18.89 11.21
N GLN A 367 9.46 -20.20 11.43
CA GLN A 367 9.59 -20.74 12.77
C GLN A 367 10.96 -20.34 13.34
N THR A 368 10.96 -19.61 14.44
CA THR A 368 12.21 -19.20 15.11
C THR A 368 12.72 -20.31 16.02
N THR A 369 11.84 -20.94 16.80
CA THR A 369 12.22 -21.92 17.82
C THR A 369 11.00 -22.68 18.36
N GLY A 370 11.19 -23.95 18.72
CA GLY A 370 10.29 -24.69 19.63
C GLY A 370 10.91 -24.74 21.02
N LEU A 371 10.17 -24.31 22.05
CA LEU A 371 10.57 -24.38 23.45
C LEU A 371 9.78 -25.47 24.17
N LEU A 372 10.51 -26.37 24.83
CA LEU A 372 9.96 -27.22 25.88
C LEU A 372 9.93 -26.42 27.18
N SER A 373 9.05 -26.76 28.11
CA SER A 373 9.11 -26.15 29.44
C SER A 373 10.49 -26.43 30.07
N PRO A 374 11.07 -25.47 30.81
CA PRO A 374 12.38 -25.64 31.46
C PRO A 374 12.42 -26.80 32.47
N ASP A 375 11.27 -27.13 33.06
CA ASP A 375 11.11 -28.01 34.22
C ASP A 375 9.77 -28.79 34.23
N SER A 376 9.02 -28.83 33.13
CA SER A 376 7.75 -29.58 33.10
C SER A 376 7.98 -31.09 33.10
N ASP A 377 7.32 -31.78 34.01
CA ASP A 377 7.27 -33.23 34.06
C ASP A 377 6.15 -33.79 33.16
N ALA A 378 6.13 -35.11 33.05
CA ALA A 378 5.13 -35.85 32.29
C ALA A 378 3.73 -35.65 32.89
N GLY A 379 2.89 -34.86 32.21
CA GLY A 379 1.51 -34.60 32.63
C GLY A 379 1.19 -33.14 32.89
N ASP A 380 2.20 -32.27 32.91
CA ASP A 380 2.03 -30.85 33.26
C ASP A 380 1.24 -30.04 32.23
N GLN A 381 1.19 -30.52 30.98
CA GLN A 381 0.44 -29.89 29.88
C GLN A 381 0.83 -28.42 29.66
N TYR A 382 2.14 -28.14 29.65
CA TYR A 382 2.68 -26.81 29.40
C TYR A 382 2.15 -26.21 28.09
N ALA A 383 1.82 -24.92 28.13
CA ALA A 383 1.21 -24.17 27.04
C ALA A 383 -0.22 -24.60 26.69
N THR A 384 -0.98 -25.09 27.67
CA THR A 384 -2.44 -25.22 27.57
C THR A 384 -3.12 -23.86 27.32
N SER A 385 -2.51 -22.79 27.84
CA SER A 385 -2.86 -21.41 27.49
C SER A 385 -1.60 -20.61 27.26
N VAL A 386 -1.65 -19.63 26.36
CA VAL A 386 -0.52 -18.76 26.01
C VAL A 386 -0.98 -17.30 25.89
N ALA A 387 -0.06 -16.37 26.17
CA ALA A 387 -0.20 -14.95 25.85
C ALA A 387 1.17 -14.34 25.54
N VAL A 388 1.24 -13.29 24.72
CA VAL A 388 2.50 -12.62 24.34
C VAL A 388 2.33 -11.10 24.28
N ALA A 389 3.30 -10.39 24.82
CA ALA A 389 3.42 -8.93 24.71
C ALA A 389 4.84 -8.51 25.09
N ASP A 390 5.37 -7.47 24.43
CA ASP A 390 6.69 -6.90 24.69
C ASP A 390 7.83 -7.94 24.61
N GLY A 391 7.68 -8.93 23.73
CA GLY A 391 8.65 -10.01 23.53
C GLY A 391 8.68 -11.08 24.63
N VAL A 392 7.83 -10.97 25.65
CA VAL A 392 7.67 -11.94 26.75
C VAL A 392 6.46 -12.83 26.49
N ILE A 393 6.63 -14.13 26.73
CA ILE A 393 5.61 -15.16 26.53
C ILE A 393 5.14 -15.65 27.89
N ALA A 394 3.84 -15.53 28.15
CA ALA A 394 3.18 -16.21 29.25
C ALA A 394 2.63 -17.56 28.79
N ALA A 395 2.78 -18.59 29.62
CA ALA A 395 2.23 -19.91 29.34
C ALA A 395 1.76 -20.61 30.62
N GLY A 396 0.63 -21.31 30.53
CA GLY A 396 0.08 -22.07 31.64
C GLY A 396 0.32 -23.58 31.52
N ALA A 397 0.52 -24.23 32.66
CA ALA A 397 0.69 -25.68 32.80
C ALA A 397 -0.24 -26.17 33.93
N PRO A 398 -1.52 -26.43 33.65
CA PRO A 398 -2.49 -26.76 34.69
C PRO A 398 -2.26 -28.12 35.35
N GLY A 399 -1.51 -29.03 34.71
CA GLY A 399 -1.18 -30.34 35.29
C GLY A 399 0.05 -30.34 36.20
N ASP A 400 0.73 -29.20 36.36
CA ASP A 400 1.94 -29.10 37.17
C ASP A 400 1.68 -29.56 38.61
N ASP A 401 2.44 -30.57 39.05
CA ASP A 401 2.20 -31.27 40.31
C ASP A 401 3.25 -31.02 41.40
N GLU A 402 4.15 -30.05 41.20
CA GLU A 402 5.29 -29.79 42.09
C GLU A 402 4.87 -29.52 43.55
N THR A 403 3.74 -28.82 43.73
CA THR A 403 3.21 -28.46 45.06
C THR A 403 2.03 -29.33 45.53
N GLY A 404 1.55 -30.23 44.68
CA GLY A 404 0.40 -31.11 44.90
C GLY A 404 -0.18 -31.55 43.56
N THR A 405 -0.91 -32.67 43.53
CA THR A 405 -1.46 -33.22 42.26
C THR A 405 -2.26 -32.16 41.50
N ASP A 406 -1.85 -31.90 40.25
CA ASP A 406 -2.49 -30.98 39.30
C ASP A 406 -2.83 -29.60 39.90
N THR A 407 -1.97 -29.08 40.77
CA THR A 407 -2.12 -27.73 41.36
C THR A 407 -1.95 -26.63 40.32
N GLY A 408 -1.14 -26.90 39.29
CA GLY A 408 -0.90 -26.04 38.15
C GLY A 408 0.11 -24.92 38.39
N ALA A 409 0.68 -24.42 37.29
CA ALA A 409 1.64 -23.33 37.28
C ALA A 409 1.43 -22.40 36.07
N ALA A 410 2.00 -21.20 36.17
CA ALA A 410 2.14 -20.28 35.05
C ALA A 410 3.61 -19.86 34.90
N TYR A 411 4.03 -19.56 33.68
CA TYR A 411 5.41 -19.27 33.33
C TYR A 411 5.47 -17.97 32.54
N LEU A 412 6.51 -17.16 32.78
CA LEU A 412 6.93 -16.09 31.87
C LEU A 412 8.27 -16.47 31.26
N THR A 413 8.39 -16.42 29.93
CA THR A 413 9.56 -16.80 29.15
C THR A 413 9.98 -15.67 28.24
N TRP A 414 11.27 -15.33 28.21
CA TRP A 414 11.81 -14.24 27.37
C TRP A 414 13.20 -14.61 26.82
N TYR A 415 13.61 -13.87 25.79
CA TYR A 415 14.93 -14.03 25.18
C TYR A 415 15.85 -12.86 25.57
N ASP A 416 16.99 -13.18 26.18
CA ASP A 416 18.07 -12.23 26.52
C ASP A 416 19.42 -12.97 26.42
N ASP A 417 20.04 -12.89 25.24
CA ASP A 417 21.22 -13.69 24.83
C ASP A 417 21.08 -15.21 25.09
N GLY A 418 19.82 -15.69 25.12
CA GLY A 418 19.43 -17.03 25.54
C GLY A 418 17.99 -17.03 26.08
N TRP A 419 17.36 -18.20 26.16
CA TRP A 419 16.01 -18.32 26.70
C TRP A 419 16.02 -18.40 28.22
N TRP A 420 15.22 -17.57 28.86
CA TRP A 420 15.02 -17.49 30.30
C TRP A 420 13.56 -17.67 30.66
N SER A 421 13.30 -18.19 31.86
CA SER A 421 11.95 -18.40 32.36
C SER A 421 11.82 -18.04 33.84
N SER A 422 10.58 -17.77 34.26
CA SER A 422 10.19 -17.64 35.66
C SER A 422 8.87 -18.38 35.87
N LYS A 423 8.83 -19.28 36.86
CA LYS A 423 7.67 -20.07 37.25
C LYS A 423 6.90 -19.38 38.39
N PHE A 424 5.58 -19.40 38.29
CA PHE A 424 4.64 -18.85 39.26
C PHE A 424 3.65 -19.93 39.66
N MET A 425 3.57 -20.19 40.96
CA MET A 425 2.62 -21.13 41.56
C MET A 425 1.84 -20.39 42.64
N ALA A 426 0.60 -20.81 42.89
CA ALA A 426 -0.15 -20.30 44.03
C ALA A 426 0.34 -20.98 45.32
N THR A 427 0.28 -20.27 46.44
CA THR A 427 0.75 -20.77 47.73
C THR A 427 -0.28 -21.61 48.48
N ASP A 428 -1.53 -21.60 48.01
CA ASP A 428 -2.69 -22.21 48.64
C ASP A 428 -3.44 -23.17 47.71
N THR A 429 -2.90 -23.48 46.53
CA THR A 429 -3.52 -24.46 45.64
C THR A 429 -3.42 -25.86 46.23
N THR A 430 -4.56 -26.53 46.33
CA THR A 430 -4.65 -27.94 46.69
C THR A 430 -5.01 -28.77 45.46
N PHE A 431 -5.13 -30.08 45.65
CA PHE A 431 -5.41 -31.09 44.63
C PHE A 431 -6.36 -30.61 43.51
N GLU A 432 -5.89 -30.64 42.25
CA GLU A 432 -6.65 -30.36 41.01
C GLU A 432 -7.15 -28.91 40.80
N ASP A 433 -6.57 -27.90 41.46
CA ASP A 433 -6.97 -26.50 41.26
C ASP A 433 -6.64 -25.93 39.86
N GLY A 434 -5.61 -26.47 39.20
CA GLY A 434 -5.29 -26.21 37.79
C GLY A 434 -4.89 -24.77 37.45
N LEU A 435 -4.05 -24.12 38.26
CA LEU A 435 -3.52 -22.80 37.93
C LEU A 435 -2.83 -22.80 36.55
N GLY A 436 -3.10 -21.78 35.74
CA GLY A 436 -2.57 -21.73 34.37
C GLY A 436 -3.48 -22.37 33.33
N THR A 437 -4.68 -22.82 33.70
CA THR A 437 -5.71 -23.22 32.72
C THR A 437 -6.03 -22.09 31.73
N ALA A 438 -5.93 -20.83 32.18
CA ALA A 438 -5.99 -19.65 31.33
C ALA A 438 -4.94 -18.63 31.79
N VAL A 439 -4.24 -17.99 30.85
CA VAL A 439 -3.30 -16.89 31.14
C VAL A 439 -3.64 -15.66 30.32
N ALA A 440 -3.32 -14.49 30.85
CA ALA A 440 -3.31 -13.23 30.12
C ALA A 440 -2.09 -12.41 30.56
N TRP A 441 -1.46 -11.74 29.59
CA TRP A 441 -0.26 -10.94 29.78
C TRP A 441 -0.36 -9.66 28.97
N ASN A 442 0.08 -8.54 29.52
CA ASN A 442 0.00 -7.23 28.86
C ASN A 442 1.32 -6.43 28.90
N GLY A 443 2.44 -7.08 29.23
CA GLY A 443 3.75 -6.42 29.43
C GLY A 443 4.07 -6.09 30.89
N ASP A 444 3.05 -5.89 31.74
CA ASP A 444 3.23 -5.48 33.14
C ASP A 444 2.64 -6.47 34.15
N VAL A 445 1.49 -7.08 33.82
CA VAL A 445 0.70 -7.91 34.73
C VAL A 445 0.44 -9.27 34.09
N LEU A 446 0.83 -10.32 34.81
CA LEU A 446 0.39 -11.69 34.54
C LEU A 446 -0.88 -11.97 35.33
N ALA A 447 -1.93 -12.38 34.64
CA ALA A 447 -3.11 -12.99 35.24
C ALA A 447 -3.13 -14.48 34.87
N ALA A 448 -3.31 -15.35 35.86
CA ALA A 448 -3.45 -16.80 35.67
C ALA A 448 -4.71 -17.28 36.39
N GLY A 449 -5.53 -18.05 35.68
CA GLY A 449 -6.75 -18.67 36.22
C GLY A 449 -6.47 -20.05 36.79
N ALA A 450 -7.02 -20.33 37.98
CA ALA A 450 -7.11 -21.65 38.61
C ALA A 450 -8.61 -21.96 38.78
N PRO A 451 -9.29 -22.38 37.72
CA PRO A 451 -10.74 -22.29 37.69
C PRO A 451 -11.41 -23.36 38.56
N TRP A 452 -10.68 -24.42 38.95
CA TRP A 452 -11.19 -25.50 39.80
C TRP A 452 -10.87 -25.28 41.28
N TYR A 453 -10.25 -24.13 41.62
CA TYR A 453 -9.95 -23.72 42.98
C TYR A 453 -11.17 -23.86 43.91
N ASP A 454 -11.08 -24.79 44.85
CA ASP A 454 -12.19 -25.15 45.74
C ASP A 454 -12.28 -24.27 47.00
N GLY A 455 -11.30 -23.37 47.19
CA GLY A 455 -11.28 -22.39 48.27
C GLY A 455 -11.01 -22.98 49.64
N ALA A 456 -10.17 -24.01 49.76
CA ALA A 456 -9.75 -24.60 51.03
C ALA A 456 -9.17 -23.55 52.03
N ILE A 457 -10.07 -22.94 52.81
CA ILE A 457 -9.79 -22.24 54.05
C ILE A 457 -9.34 -23.27 55.09
N PHE A 458 -8.05 -23.26 55.45
CA PHE A 458 -7.53 -24.02 56.59
C PHE A 458 -8.15 -23.59 57.93
#